data_AF-A0A0Q7JER4-F1
#
_entry.id   AF-A0A0Q7JER4-F1
#
_cell.length_a   1.000
_cell.length_b   1.000
_cell.length_c   1.000
_cell.angle_alpha   90.00
_cell.angle_beta   90.00
_cell.angle_gamma   90.00
#
_symmetry.space_group_name_H-M   'P 1'
#
loop_
_entity.id
_entity.type
_entity.pdbx_description
1 polymer ?
#
loop_
_entity_poly.entity_id
_entity_poly.type
_entity_poly.pdbx_seq_one_letter_code
_entity_poly.pdbx_strand_id
1 'polypeptide(L)'
;MYKKKLTWWISAAMVLLMFTLSGCQAVQGLDLAGAIQNDWAVKSSESKGTLQLEFVPGDTSMLSAEEQKALTALQNVKIDLTNVKTQDAQHLSADGTITYSKGTIPFKLATEGTKFILSVEGAKKPIVFDVLGGSNLSFTKLLPAAVQEQFGNKIADIKSAIIGLILANTPNPSNISVTPVTDKVNGESLSLQKTHIELSGTELASLLKKLLSNVLADEAGLKELISQLYDALSPIIEEQIKGGSTDFSLKILSNKQLAVGLVYPPVQDFLKKTAASLDKLIAGDASGEPGILPIQDLFNSKSALQADIYTDADKQVRKQSLALNVPLTNTSSGVATLKLSYVSETWNINKPVTANTINISGGALNVGMEASSIYSLLTNLDKQSLFYKLLKEDLKVTKKEINLKLNEGASGAESDTPQPFINSDNKTMVPVRFISEKLGAEVGWNGDLQQVTIKDLLSGATIILKLDSKIASVNGASIELESAATLHNGSTFVPIRFIAEQLGSKVSFNDDTRVVTIKRD
;
A
#
# COMPACT_ATOMS: atom_id res chain seq x y z
N MET A 1 -2.72 12.93 9.73
CA MET A 1 -2.87 12.49 8.33
C MET A 1 -1.56 12.42 7.53
N TYR A 2 -0.48 13.11 7.92
CA TYR A 2 0.83 13.05 7.23
C TYR A 2 1.70 11.81 7.53
N LYS A 3 1.39 11.03 8.59
CA LYS A 3 2.23 9.90 9.05
C LYS A 3 2.05 8.58 8.25
N LYS A 4 0.86 8.33 7.69
CA LYS A 4 0.55 7.11 6.90
C LYS A 4 1.30 6.98 5.57
N LYS A 5 1.71 8.11 4.98
CA LYS A 5 2.39 8.09 3.66
C LYS A 5 3.87 7.71 3.78
N LEU A 6 4.49 7.93 4.94
CA LEU A 6 5.93 7.74 5.14
C LEU A 6 6.31 6.26 5.34
N THR A 7 5.48 5.50 6.07
CA THR A 7 5.66 4.05 6.26
C THR A 7 5.53 3.29 4.94
N TRP A 8 4.70 3.76 4.00
CA TRP A 8 4.60 3.22 2.64
C TRP A 8 5.87 3.45 1.83
N TRP A 9 6.45 4.67 1.86
CA TRP A 9 7.72 4.94 1.17
C TRP A 9 8.90 4.15 1.74
N ILE A 10 8.94 3.93 3.05
CA ILE A 10 9.98 3.12 3.70
C ILE A 10 9.77 1.64 3.39
N SER A 11 8.51 1.18 3.29
CA SER A 11 8.19 -0.18 2.81
C SER A 11 8.53 -0.37 1.33
N ALA A 12 8.23 0.61 0.47
CA ALA A 12 8.61 0.60 -0.94
C ALA A 12 10.13 0.69 -1.13
N ALA A 13 10.83 1.49 -0.33
CA ALA A 13 12.29 1.56 -0.31
C ALA A 13 12.92 0.26 0.21
N MET A 14 12.31 -0.41 1.20
CA MET A 14 12.75 -1.74 1.65
C MET A 14 12.53 -2.80 0.57
N VAL A 15 11.38 -2.79 -0.11
CA VAL A 15 11.12 -3.68 -1.25
C VAL A 15 12.13 -3.41 -2.37
N LEU A 16 12.35 -2.14 -2.73
CA LEU A 16 13.39 -1.74 -3.70
C LEU A 16 14.79 -2.18 -3.27
N LEU A 17 15.18 -1.96 -2.01
CA LEU A 17 16.48 -2.41 -1.51
C LEU A 17 16.62 -3.92 -1.52
N MET A 18 15.57 -4.68 -1.20
CA MET A 18 15.60 -6.13 -1.30
C MET A 18 15.81 -6.62 -2.74
N PHE A 19 15.47 -5.81 -3.75
CA PHE A 19 15.74 -6.07 -5.18
C PHE A 19 17.04 -5.46 -5.72
N THR A 20 17.72 -4.57 -4.97
CA THR A 20 18.89 -3.82 -5.46
C THR A 20 20.15 -3.98 -4.60
N LEU A 21 20.33 -5.10 -3.89
CA LEU A 21 21.39 -5.33 -2.90
C LEU A 21 22.85 -5.40 -3.43
N SER A 22 23.18 -4.72 -4.53
CA SER A 22 24.57 -4.59 -4.97
C SER A 22 24.90 -3.20 -5.47
N GLY A 23 25.99 -2.63 -4.96
CA GLY A 23 26.57 -1.41 -5.47
C GLY A 23 27.29 -1.61 -6.82
N CYS A 24 27.71 -0.50 -7.44
CA CYS A 24 28.41 -0.46 -8.73
C CYS A 24 29.79 -1.14 -8.78
N GLN A 25 30.33 -1.66 -7.68
CA GLN A 25 31.63 -2.35 -7.70
C GLN A 25 31.43 -3.82 -8.07
N ALA A 26 32.14 -4.29 -9.09
CA ALA A 26 32.16 -5.70 -9.46
C ALA A 26 32.59 -6.54 -8.25
N VAL A 27 31.69 -7.39 -7.76
CA VAL A 27 31.97 -8.27 -6.63
C VAL A 27 32.53 -9.56 -7.19
N GLN A 28 33.79 -9.84 -6.87
CA GLN A 28 34.49 -11.08 -7.27
C GLN A 28 34.40 -11.36 -8.79
N GLY A 29 34.43 -10.31 -9.61
CA GLY A 29 34.43 -10.41 -11.08
C GLY A 29 33.06 -10.49 -11.75
N LEU A 30 31.95 -10.50 -10.99
CA LEU A 30 30.60 -10.36 -11.54
C LEU A 30 30.10 -8.92 -11.43
N ASP A 31 29.60 -8.40 -12.55
CA ASP A 31 28.94 -7.10 -12.66
C ASP A 31 27.46 -7.23 -12.25
N LEU A 32 27.21 -7.36 -10.95
CA LEU A 32 25.85 -7.50 -10.40
C LEU A 32 25.02 -6.22 -10.60
N ALA A 33 25.66 -5.04 -10.58
CA ALA A 33 25.00 -3.78 -10.93
C ALA A 33 24.50 -3.80 -12.38
N GLY A 34 25.31 -4.28 -13.32
CA GLY A 34 24.89 -4.51 -14.71
C GLY A 34 23.76 -5.54 -14.83
N ALA A 35 23.78 -6.60 -14.02
CA ALA A 35 22.70 -7.58 -14.01
C ALA A 35 21.36 -7.01 -13.50
N ILE A 36 21.40 -6.19 -12.44
CA ILE A 36 20.23 -5.44 -11.97
C ILE A 36 19.78 -4.47 -13.06
N GLN A 37 20.67 -3.68 -13.66
CA GLN A 37 20.30 -2.78 -14.76
C GLN A 37 19.61 -3.53 -15.91
N ASN A 38 20.11 -4.70 -16.28
CA ASN A 38 19.53 -5.54 -17.32
C ASN A 38 18.14 -6.06 -16.93
N ASP A 39 17.96 -6.57 -15.71
CA ASP A 39 16.67 -7.08 -15.22
C ASP A 39 15.56 -6.01 -15.30
N TRP A 40 15.89 -4.77 -14.92
CA TRP A 40 14.95 -3.64 -15.01
C TRP A 40 14.76 -3.09 -16.44
N ALA A 41 15.70 -3.38 -17.34
CA ALA A 41 15.63 -3.04 -18.76
C ALA A 41 14.85 -4.08 -19.59
N VAL A 42 14.49 -5.23 -19.00
CA VAL A 42 13.66 -6.24 -19.63
C VAL A 42 12.35 -5.62 -20.12
N LYS A 43 12.08 -5.79 -21.42
CA LYS A 43 10.86 -5.30 -22.07
C LYS A 43 9.76 -6.34 -22.05
N SER A 44 10.13 -7.60 -22.27
CA SER A 44 9.22 -8.73 -22.30
C SER A 44 9.87 -9.96 -21.68
N SER A 45 9.07 -10.82 -21.07
CA SER A 45 9.55 -12.07 -20.48
C SER A 45 8.39 -13.00 -20.17
N GLU A 46 8.73 -14.27 -19.96
CA GLU A 46 7.88 -15.20 -19.25
C GLU A 46 8.53 -15.57 -17.92
N SER A 47 7.72 -15.73 -16.89
CA SER A 47 8.22 -16.10 -15.57
C SER A 47 7.22 -16.93 -14.77
N LYS A 48 7.72 -17.45 -13.65
CA LYS A 48 6.90 -18.01 -12.57
C LYS A 48 7.54 -17.63 -11.26
N GLY A 49 6.75 -17.62 -10.19
CA GLY A 49 7.29 -17.35 -8.87
C GLY A 49 6.37 -17.78 -7.75
N THR A 50 6.94 -17.83 -6.56
CA THR A 50 6.26 -18.20 -5.32
C THR A 50 6.65 -17.20 -4.26
N LEU A 51 5.65 -16.60 -3.60
CA LEU A 51 5.80 -15.83 -2.37
C LEU A 51 5.20 -16.63 -1.22
N GLN A 52 5.90 -16.73 -0.10
CA GLN A 52 5.44 -17.45 1.09
C GLN A 52 5.65 -16.59 2.33
N LEU A 53 4.58 -16.45 3.12
CA LEU A 53 4.57 -15.81 4.42
C LEU A 53 4.31 -16.89 5.48
N GLU A 54 5.18 -17.00 6.47
CA GLU A 54 5.03 -17.92 7.58
C GLU A 54 5.10 -17.16 8.91
N PHE A 55 4.11 -17.39 9.76
CA PHE A 55 4.12 -16.97 11.16
C PHE A 55 4.48 -18.17 12.02
N VAL A 56 5.68 -18.18 12.60
CA VAL A 56 6.09 -19.20 13.57
C VAL A 56 5.37 -18.90 14.89
N PRO A 57 4.53 -19.82 15.40
CA PRO A 57 3.82 -19.59 16.66
C PRO A 57 4.78 -19.40 17.83
N GLY A 58 4.44 -18.46 18.71
CA GLY A 58 5.08 -18.23 20.00
C GLY A 58 4.14 -18.51 21.17
N ASP A 59 4.22 -17.69 22.22
CA ASP A 59 3.26 -17.74 23.33
C ASP A 59 1.91 -17.16 22.92
N THR A 60 0.90 -18.02 22.81
CA THR A 60 -0.46 -17.66 22.40
C THR A 60 -1.41 -17.47 23.58
N SER A 61 -0.92 -17.51 24.82
CA SER A 61 -1.73 -17.39 26.04
C SER A 61 -2.46 -16.05 26.18
N MET A 62 -1.91 -15.00 25.56
CA MET A 62 -2.50 -13.65 25.55
C MET A 62 -3.52 -13.45 24.42
N LEU A 63 -3.63 -14.40 23.49
CA LEU A 63 -4.58 -14.33 22.38
C LEU A 63 -5.95 -14.86 22.82
N SER A 64 -7.01 -14.19 22.37
CA SER A 64 -8.36 -14.76 22.43
C SER A 64 -8.46 -16.03 21.58
N ALA A 65 -9.45 -16.87 21.86
CA ALA A 65 -9.69 -18.08 21.06
C ALA A 65 -9.95 -17.77 19.57
N GLU A 66 -10.46 -16.57 19.26
CA GLU A 66 -10.64 -16.10 17.90
C GLU A 66 -9.30 -15.75 17.23
N GLU A 67 -8.44 -15.01 17.93
CA GLU A 67 -7.11 -14.64 17.42
C GLU A 67 -6.21 -15.86 17.24
N GLN A 68 -6.31 -16.85 18.14
CA GLN A 68 -5.63 -18.14 17.98
C GLN A 68 -6.07 -18.85 16.70
N LYS A 69 -7.38 -18.90 16.42
CA LYS A 69 -7.91 -19.49 15.18
C LYS A 69 -7.42 -18.74 13.94
N ALA A 70 -7.39 -17.40 13.97
CA ALA A 70 -6.88 -16.59 12.87
C ALA A 70 -5.39 -16.83 12.63
N LEU A 71 -4.58 -16.89 13.70
CA LEU A 71 -3.16 -17.20 13.62
C LEU A 71 -2.91 -18.60 13.04
N THR A 72 -3.63 -19.62 13.52
CA THR A 72 -3.56 -20.97 12.92
C THR A 72 -3.98 -20.94 11.46
N ALA A 73 -5.02 -20.18 11.10
CA ALA A 73 -5.49 -20.11 9.74
C ALA A 73 -4.43 -19.55 8.78
N LEU A 74 -3.74 -18.49 9.21
CA LEU A 74 -2.80 -17.70 8.41
C LEU A 74 -1.34 -18.09 8.64
N GLN A 75 -1.08 -19.11 9.45
CA GLN A 75 0.27 -19.53 9.84
C GLN A 75 1.20 -19.73 8.64
N ASN A 76 0.66 -20.20 7.53
CA ASN A 76 1.39 -20.39 6.29
C ASN A 76 0.51 -19.95 5.12
N VAL A 77 0.88 -18.84 4.49
CA VAL A 77 0.19 -18.30 3.30
C VAL A 77 1.17 -18.32 2.14
N LYS A 78 0.78 -18.96 1.05
CA LYS A 78 1.59 -19.11 -0.16
C LYS A 78 0.84 -18.52 -1.35
N ILE A 79 1.51 -17.68 -2.11
CA ILE A 79 1.03 -17.14 -3.38
C ILE A 79 1.92 -17.70 -4.48
N ASP A 80 1.36 -18.57 -5.31
CA ASP A 80 2.03 -19.07 -6.50
C ASP A 80 1.54 -18.27 -7.71
N LEU A 81 2.48 -17.85 -8.55
CA LEU A 81 2.26 -17.24 -9.85
C LEU A 81 2.86 -18.14 -10.92
N THR A 82 2.04 -18.48 -11.89
CA THR A 82 2.35 -19.34 -13.03
C THR A 82 1.94 -18.63 -14.31
N ASN A 83 2.53 -19.03 -15.44
CA ASN A 83 2.27 -18.40 -16.74
C ASN A 83 2.36 -16.86 -16.69
N VAL A 84 3.31 -16.32 -15.92
CA VAL A 84 3.50 -14.88 -15.86
C VAL A 84 4.06 -14.46 -17.21
N LYS A 85 3.40 -13.49 -17.84
CA LYS A 85 3.77 -12.98 -19.16
C LYS A 85 3.84 -11.48 -19.07
N THR A 86 5.04 -10.94 -19.26
CA THR A 86 5.27 -9.53 -19.47
C THR A 86 5.44 -9.32 -20.95
N GLN A 87 4.49 -8.64 -21.58
CA GLN A 87 4.57 -8.32 -23.01
C GLN A 87 5.33 -6.99 -23.21
N ASP A 88 5.03 -6.00 -22.37
CA ASP A 88 5.65 -4.69 -22.37
C ASP A 88 5.42 -4.00 -21.00
N ALA A 89 5.79 -2.72 -20.88
CA ALA A 89 5.68 -1.95 -19.64
C ALA A 89 4.24 -1.72 -19.15
N GLN A 90 3.23 -1.93 -20.01
CA GLN A 90 1.82 -1.69 -19.71
C GLN A 90 0.99 -2.98 -19.67
N HIS A 91 1.50 -4.08 -20.23
CA HIS A 91 0.78 -5.35 -20.35
C HIS A 91 1.53 -6.50 -19.67
N LEU A 92 0.99 -6.92 -18.54
CA LEU A 92 1.40 -8.10 -17.78
C LEU A 92 0.17 -8.99 -17.55
N SER A 93 0.36 -10.30 -17.51
CA SER A 93 -0.67 -11.25 -17.07
C SER A 93 -0.08 -12.38 -16.24
N ALA A 94 -0.85 -12.95 -15.32
CA ALA A 94 -0.47 -14.12 -14.55
C ALA A 94 -1.69 -14.98 -14.17
N ASP A 95 -1.50 -16.30 -14.12
CA ASP A 95 -2.39 -17.20 -13.40
C ASP A 95 -1.81 -17.44 -12.01
N GLY A 96 -2.62 -17.38 -10.96
CA GLY A 96 -2.11 -17.52 -9.61
C GLY A 96 -3.04 -18.25 -8.65
N THR A 97 -2.48 -18.64 -7.51
CA THR A 97 -3.22 -19.25 -6.42
C THR A 97 -2.77 -18.71 -5.08
N ILE A 98 -3.70 -18.39 -4.19
CA ILE A 98 -3.44 -18.09 -2.78
C ILE A 98 -3.79 -19.35 -1.98
N THR A 99 -2.80 -20.01 -1.42
CA THR A 99 -2.97 -21.18 -0.55
C THR A 99 -2.76 -20.80 0.90
N TYR A 100 -3.69 -21.22 1.75
CA TYR A 100 -3.58 -21.12 3.21
C TYR A 100 -4.19 -22.36 3.85
N SER A 101 -4.18 -22.45 5.19
CA SER A 101 -4.59 -23.68 5.91
C SER A 101 -5.99 -24.23 5.55
N LYS A 102 -6.91 -23.39 5.06
CA LYS A 102 -8.29 -23.82 4.73
C LYS A 102 -8.51 -24.11 3.24
N GLY A 103 -7.50 -23.95 2.40
CA GLY A 103 -7.57 -24.30 0.98
C GLY A 103 -6.82 -23.35 0.07
N THR A 104 -7.14 -23.44 -1.22
CA THR A 104 -6.49 -22.70 -2.30
C THR A 104 -7.52 -21.86 -3.05
N ILE A 105 -7.20 -20.59 -3.26
CA ILE A 105 -8.04 -19.61 -3.96
C ILE A 105 -7.36 -19.28 -5.30
N PRO A 106 -7.89 -19.76 -6.44
CA PRO A 106 -7.40 -19.39 -7.76
C PRO A 106 -7.70 -17.93 -8.11
N PHE A 107 -6.79 -17.29 -8.83
CA PHE A 107 -7.00 -15.98 -9.40
C PHE A 107 -6.25 -15.81 -10.74
N LYS A 108 -6.65 -14.80 -11.50
CA LYS A 108 -5.94 -14.28 -12.66
C LYS A 108 -5.68 -12.81 -12.48
N LEU A 109 -4.50 -12.37 -12.88
CA LEU A 109 -4.07 -10.98 -12.87
C LEU A 109 -3.78 -10.54 -14.30
N ALA A 110 -4.19 -9.33 -14.65
CA ALA A 110 -3.76 -8.65 -15.87
C ALA A 110 -3.51 -7.16 -15.59
N THR A 111 -2.66 -6.52 -16.39
CA THR A 111 -2.49 -5.07 -16.39
C THR A 111 -2.85 -4.48 -17.73
N GLU A 112 -3.49 -3.31 -17.69
CA GLU A 112 -3.74 -2.46 -18.86
C GLU A 112 -3.38 -1.02 -18.46
N GLY A 113 -2.19 -0.56 -18.86
CA GLY A 113 -1.64 0.72 -18.41
C GLY A 113 -1.32 0.70 -16.92
N THR A 114 -1.92 1.60 -16.12
CA THR A 114 -1.73 1.66 -14.65
C THR A 114 -2.72 0.79 -13.87
N LYS A 115 -3.70 0.19 -14.56
CA LYS A 115 -4.78 -0.57 -13.94
C LYS A 115 -4.38 -2.02 -13.77
N PHE A 116 -4.50 -2.51 -12.54
CA PHE A 116 -4.43 -3.93 -12.23
C PHE A 116 -5.84 -4.50 -12.20
N ILE A 117 -6.07 -5.54 -13.00
CA ILE A 117 -7.34 -6.24 -13.13
C ILE A 117 -7.17 -7.62 -12.50
N LEU A 118 -7.95 -7.90 -11.47
CA LEU A 118 -7.94 -9.16 -10.73
C LEU A 118 -9.26 -9.89 -10.93
N SER A 119 -9.20 -11.10 -11.45
CA SER A 119 -10.31 -12.05 -11.45
C SER A 119 -10.03 -13.12 -10.41
N VAL A 120 -10.78 -13.15 -9.32
CA VAL A 120 -10.59 -14.11 -8.22
C VAL A 120 -11.81 -15.02 -8.10
N GLU A 121 -11.58 -16.29 -7.76
CA GLU A 121 -12.67 -17.24 -7.55
C GLU A 121 -13.70 -16.70 -6.53
N GLY A 122 -14.97 -16.79 -6.90
CA GLY A 122 -16.08 -16.27 -6.09
C GLY A 122 -16.41 -14.80 -6.31
N ALA A 123 -15.62 -14.02 -7.06
CA ALA A 123 -16.01 -12.66 -7.43
C ALA A 123 -17.06 -12.64 -8.54
N LYS A 124 -18.08 -11.80 -8.38
CA LYS A 124 -19.15 -11.57 -9.36
C LYS A 124 -18.66 -10.78 -10.58
N LYS A 125 -17.73 -9.86 -10.36
CA LYS A 125 -17.09 -9.02 -11.38
C LYS A 125 -15.58 -8.95 -11.15
N PRO A 126 -14.76 -8.77 -12.21
CA PRO A 126 -13.35 -8.43 -12.05
C PRO A 126 -13.16 -7.20 -11.18
N ILE A 127 -12.08 -7.19 -10.41
CA ILE A 127 -11.74 -6.13 -9.48
C ILE A 127 -10.61 -5.31 -10.11
N VAL A 128 -10.79 -4.00 -10.19
CA VAL A 128 -9.84 -3.08 -10.81
C VAL A 128 -9.26 -2.17 -9.74
N PHE A 129 -7.93 -2.12 -9.68
CA PHE A 129 -7.18 -1.24 -8.79
C PHE A 129 -6.29 -0.34 -9.65
N ASP A 130 -6.35 0.96 -9.40
CA ASP A 130 -5.43 1.91 -10.02
C ASP A 130 -4.35 2.28 -9.01
N VAL A 131 -3.16 1.68 -9.16
CA VAL A 131 -2.07 1.82 -8.20
C VAL A 131 -1.33 3.16 -8.39
N LEU A 132 -1.31 3.69 -9.62
CA LEU A 132 -0.50 4.84 -10.00
C LEU A 132 -1.30 6.02 -10.57
N GLY A 133 -2.49 5.80 -11.14
CA GLY A 133 -3.31 6.83 -11.81
C GLY A 133 -4.00 7.81 -10.87
N GLY A 134 -3.82 7.68 -9.55
CA GLY A 134 -4.43 8.54 -8.54
C GLY A 134 -3.46 9.08 -7.50
N SER A 135 -2.14 9.06 -7.74
CA SER A 135 -1.16 9.46 -6.73
C SER A 135 -1.28 10.96 -6.41
N ASN A 136 -2.10 11.27 -5.41
CA ASN A 136 -2.23 12.57 -4.75
C ASN A 136 -0.99 12.80 -3.87
N LEU A 137 0.17 12.81 -4.53
CA LEU A 137 1.46 13.14 -3.94
C LEU A 137 1.39 14.61 -3.54
N SER A 138 1.63 14.93 -2.27
CA SER A 138 1.39 16.28 -1.77
C SER A 138 2.18 17.36 -2.52
N PHE A 139 3.30 17.00 -3.15
CA PHE A 139 4.12 17.91 -3.95
C PHE A 139 3.60 18.11 -5.39
N THR A 140 2.85 17.15 -5.97
CA THR A 140 2.26 17.33 -7.31
C THR A 140 1.14 18.35 -7.31
N LYS A 141 0.55 18.66 -6.13
CA LYS A 141 -0.45 19.74 -5.98
C LYS A 141 0.03 21.13 -6.40
N LEU A 142 1.35 21.34 -6.45
CA LEU A 142 1.96 22.57 -6.96
C LEU A 142 2.03 22.62 -8.50
N LEU A 143 1.75 21.50 -9.16
CA LEU A 143 1.74 21.38 -10.62
C LEU A 143 0.31 21.55 -11.15
N PRO A 144 0.13 22.01 -12.40
CA PRO A 144 -1.19 22.03 -13.04
C PRO A 144 -1.80 20.63 -13.16
N ALA A 145 -3.12 20.52 -13.13
CA ALA A 145 -3.85 19.24 -13.14
C ALA A 145 -3.42 18.30 -14.28
N ALA A 146 -3.23 18.82 -15.49
CA ALA A 146 -2.79 18.03 -16.64
C ALA A 146 -1.39 17.41 -16.45
N VAL A 147 -0.50 18.10 -15.74
CA VAL A 147 0.84 17.59 -15.40
C VAL A 147 0.74 16.56 -14.27
N GLN A 148 -0.14 16.78 -13.28
CA GLN A 148 -0.38 15.82 -12.19
C GLN A 148 -0.87 14.46 -12.72
N GLU A 149 -1.81 14.50 -13.67
CA GLU A 149 -2.41 13.29 -14.26
C GLU A 149 -1.39 12.44 -15.02
N GLN A 150 -0.44 13.10 -15.70
CA GLN A 150 0.61 12.42 -16.47
C GLN A 150 1.86 12.09 -15.64
N PHE A 151 1.99 12.63 -14.43
CA PHE A 151 3.20 12.47 -13.61
C PHE A 151 3.56 11.01 -13.38
N GLY A 152 2.58 10.18 -12.97
CA GLY A 152 2.79 8.75 -12.73
C GLY A 152 3.29 8.01 -13.97
N ASN A 153 2.75 8.32 -15.15
CA ASN A 153 3.18 7.73 -16.42
C ASN A 153 4.61 8.14 -16.77
N LYS A 154 4.98 9.40 -16.51
CA LYS A 154 6.32 9.93 -16.82
C LYS A 154 7.41 9.46 -15.87
N ILE A 155 7.08 8.98 -14.67
CA ILE A 155 8.06 8.28 -13.80
C ILE A 155 8.60 7.02 -14.49
N ALA A 156 7.80 6.33 -15.30
CA ALA A 156 8.26 5.15 -16.04
C ALA A 156 9.35 5.49 -17.08
N ASP A 157 9.29 6.69 -17.68
CA ASP A 157 10.26 7.16 -18.67
C ASP A 157 11.65 7.39 -18.06
N ILE A 158 11.72 7.70 -16.75
CA ILE A 158 12.98 7.97 -16.03
C ILE A 158 13.46 6.82 -15.15
N LYS A 159 12.87 5.63 -15.28
CA LYS A 159 13.18 4.46 -14.44
C LYS A 159 14.69 4.16 -14.39
N SER A 160 15.38 4.25 -15.53
CA SER A 160 16.80 3.94 -15.64
C SER A 160 17.68 4.93 -14.86
N ALA A 161 17.29 6.20 -14.79
CA ALA A 161 18.01 7.20 -14.00
C ALA A 161 17.82 7.00 -12.51
N ILE A 162 16.60 6.63 -12.07
CA ILE A 162 16.33 6.28 -10.67
C ILE A 162 17.22 5.11 -10.25
N ILE A 163 17.27 4.06 -11.07
CA ILE A 163 18.09 2.87 -10.81
C ILE A 163 19.58 3.22 -10.80
N GLY A 164 20.03 4.00 -11.79
CA GLY A 164 21.42 4.46 -11.87
C GLY A 164 21.85 5.21 -10.62
N LEU A 165 21.01 6.13 -10.12
CA LEU A 165 21.26 6.87 -8.88
C LEU A 165 21.35 5.94 -7.66
N ILE A 166 20.42 4.99 -7.54
CA ILE A 166 20.41 4.03 -6.42
C ILE A 166 21.68 3.16 -6.45
N LEU A 167 22.00 2.55 -7.60
CA LEU A 167 23.15 1.66 -7.73
C LEU A 167 24.48 2.39 -7.49
N ALA A 168 24.61 3.62 -8.01
CA ALA A 168 25.80 4.46 -7.80
C ALA A 168 26.04 4.79 -6.33
N ASN A 169 24.97 4.85 -5.54
CA ASN A 169 25.02 5.22 -4.13
C ASN A 169 24.85 4.03 -3.17
N THR A 170 24.64 2.81 -3.68
CA THR A 170 24.42 1.61 -2.86
C THR A 170 25.75 1.07 -2.36
N PRO A 171 25.95 0.97 -1.03
CA PRO A 171 27.13 0.33 -0.47
C PRO A 171 27.07 -1.20 -0.68
N ASN A 172 28.23 -1.83 -0.79
CA ASN A 172 28.30 -3.28 -0.88
C ASN A 172 28.00 -3.96 0.47
N PRO A 173 27.31 -5.11 0.45
CA PRO A 173 27.18 -5.95 1.62
C PRO A 173 28.52 -6.61 2.00
N SER A 174 28.65 -6.99 3.28
CA SER A 174 29.87 -7.59 3.84
C SER A 174 30.01 -9.07 3.47
N ASN A 175 28.89 -9.81 3.46
CA ASN A 175 28.88 -11.22 3.09
C ASN A 175 28.21 -11.41 1.73
N ILE A 176 29.05 -11.50 0.71
CA ILE A 176 28.65 -11.76 -0.67
C ILE A 176 29.67 -12.70 -1.31
N SER A 177 29.16 -13.70 -2.02
CA SER A 177 29.99 -14.65 -2.77
C SER A 177 29.40 -14.93 -4.13
N VAL A 178 30.28 -15.16 -5.12
CA VAL A 178 29.87 -15.53 -6.47
C VAL A 178 30.45 -16.90 -6.79
N THR A 179 29.60 -17.82 -7.24
CA THR A 179 30.01 -19.17 -7.62
C THR A 179 29.38 -19.57 -8.96
N PRO A 180 30.15 -20.17 -9.88
CA PRO A 180 29.57 -20.75 -11.09
C PRO A 180 28.75 -21.99 -10.72
N VAL A 181 27.58 -22.13 -11.33
CA VAL A 181 26.68 -23.26 -11.09
C VAL A 181 26.02 -23.67 -12.40
N THR A 182 25.63 -24.94 -12.51
CA THR A 182 24.68 -25.38 -13.54
C THR A 182 23.37 -25.70 -12.85
N ASP A 183 22.31 -24.98 -13.21
CA ASP A 183 20.98 -25.14 -12.59
C ASP A 183 19.88 -25.02 -13.65
N LYS A 184 18.67 -25.45 -13.30
CA LYS A 184 17.52 -25.43 -14.21
C LYS A 184 16.72 -24.14 -14.10
N VAL A 185 16.33 -23.62 -15.25
CA VAL A 185 15.36 -22.51 -15.40
C VAL A 185 14.31 -22.96 -16.40
N ASN A 186 13.05 -23.04 -15.96
CA ASN A 186 11.95 -23.61 -16.75
C ASN A 186 12.26 -25.01 -17.33
N GLY A 187 12.96 -25.84 -16.55
CA GLY A 187 13.34 -27.20 -16.95
C GLY A 187 14.59 -27.29 -17.83
N GLU A 188 15.06 -26.19 -18.42
CA GLU A 188 16.29 -26.11 -19.22
C GLU A 188 17.52 -25.93 -18.31
N SER A 189 18.58 -26.69 -18.55
CA SER A 189 19.83 -26.59 -17.78
C SER A 189 20.70 -25.47 -18.33
N LEU A 190 21.05 -24.49 -17.49
CA LEU A 190 21.86 -23.33 -17.86
C LEU A 190 23.13 -23.26 -17.02
N SER A 191 24.23 -22.81 -17.63
CA SER A 191 25.41 -22.36 -16.88
C SER A 191 25.19 -20.94 -16.39
N LEU A 192 25.23 -20.76 -15.07
CA LEU A 192 24.88 -19.53 -14.38
C LEU A 192 25.97 -19.12 -13.40
N GLN A 193 25.99 -17.85 -13.03
CA GLN A 193 26.73 -17.33 -11.89
C GLN A 193 25.72 -17.10 -10.75
N LYS A 194 25.87 -17.84 -9.66
CA LYS A 194 25.09 -17.67 -8.43
C LYS A 194 25.79 -16.64 -7.54
N THR A 195 25.14 -15.50 -7.33
CA THR A 195 25.51 -14.56 -6.27
C THR A 195 24.71 -14.84 -5.03
N HIS A 196 25.38 -15.21 -3.95
CA HIS A 196 24.80 -15.42 -2.64
C HIS A 196 25.11 -14.23 -1.74
N ILE A 197 24.09 -13.69 -1.07
CA ILE A 197 24.16 -12.54 -0.16
C ILE A 197 23.52 -12.94 1.16
N GLU A 198 24.21 -12.66 2.28
CA GLU A 198 23.64 -12.79 3.62
C GLU A 198 23.81 -11.49 4.40
N LEU A 199 22.73 -11.00 5.00
CA LEU A 199 22.74 -9.79 5.82
C LEU A 199 22.08 -10.06 7.16
N SER A 200 22.71 -9.58 8.22
CA SER A 200 22.01 -9.37 9.49
C SER A 200 21.07 -8.17 9.39
N GLY A 201 20.02 -8.11 10.22
CA GLY A 201 19.14 -6.94 10.28
C GLY A 201 19.89 -5.65 10.62
N THR A 202 20.91 -5.73 11.47
CA THR A 202 21.80 -4.60 11.80
C THR A 202 22.63 -4.13 10.62
N GLU A 203 23.09 -5.06 9.78
CA GLU A 203 23.83 -4.73 8.55
C GLU A 203 22.89 -4.10 7.52
N LEU A 204 21.70 -4.67 7.32
CA LEU A 204 20.67 -4.10 6.45
C LEU A 204 20.34 -2.66 6.85
N ALA A 205 20.18 -2.40 8.15
CA ALA A 205 19.98 -1.05 8.69
C ALA A 205 21.15 -0.11 8.36
N SER A 206 22.40 -0.59 8.50
CA SER A 206 23.60 0.18 8.17
C SER A 206 23.67 0.52 6.68
N LEU A 207 23.42 -0.45 5.81
CA LEU A 207 23.43 -0.28 4.35
C LEU A 207 22.35 0.71 3.91
N LEU A 208 21.13 0.60 4.46
CA LEU A 208 20.03 1.53 4.20
C LEU A 208 20.38 2.98 4.58
N LYS A 209 20.93 3.19 5.78
CA LYS A 209 21.36 4.51 6.24
C LYS A 209 22.46 5.08 5.35
N LYS A 210 23.45 4.26 5.00
CA LYS A 210 24.55 4.66 4.11
C LYS A 210 24.04 5.01 2.71
N LEU A 211 23.16 4.21 2.11
CA LEU A 211 22.56 4.51 0.82
C LEU A 211 21.86 5.88 0.84
N LEU A 212 20.97 6.11 1.82
CA LEU A 212 20.29 7.41 1.92
C LEU A 212 21.27 8.57 2.12
N SER A 213 22.30 8.39 2.95
CA SER A 213 23.35 9.39 3.14
C SER A 213 24.14 9.68 1.86
N ASN A 214 24.46 8.63 1.09
CA ASN A 214 25.18 8.76 -0.18
C ASN A 214 24.34 9.51 -1.21
N VAL A 215 23.07 9.10 -1.39
CA VAL A 215 22.12 9.81 -2.28
C VAL A 215 21.95 11.27 -1.88
N LEU A 216 21.85 11.56 -0.58
CA LEU A 216 21.75 12.93 -0.07
C LEU A 216 23.00 13.79 -0.36
N ALA A 217 24.18 13.16 -0.42
CA ALA A 217 25.43 13.82 -0.75
C ALA A 217 25.63 13.97 -2.28
N ASP A 218 24.98 13.13 -3.08
CA ASP A 218 25.04 13.14 -4.54
C ASP A 218 24.12 14.20 -5.16
N GLU A 219 24.48 15.46 -4.96
CA GLU A 219 23.75 16.61 -5.52
C GLU A 219 23.67 16.55 -7.06
N ALA A 220 24.74 16.12 -7.72
CA ALA A 220 24.79 16.04 -9.17
C ALA A 220 23.81 14.98 -9.69
N GLY A 221 23.83 13.77 -9.12
CA GLY A 221 22.92 12.69 -9.47
C GLY A 221 21.45 13.04 -9.19
N LEU A 222 21.17 13.70 -8.07
CA LEU A 222 19.81 14.18 -7.76
C LEU A 222 19.32 15.24 -8.75
N LYS A 223 20.16 16.22 -9.10
CA LYS A 223 19.81 17.24 -10.10
C LYS A 223 19.63 16.65 -11.48
N GLU A 224 20.43 15.65 -11.84
CA GLU A 224 20.32 14.94 -13.11
C GLU A 224 19.02 14.13 -13.17
N LEU A 225 18.64 13.45 -12.08
CA LEU A 225 17.36 12.75 -11.99
C LEU A 225 16.17 13.72 -12.19
N ILE A 226 16.21 14.88 -11.54
CA ILE A 226 15.17 15.92 -11.69
C ILE A 226 15.17 16.49 -13.12
N SER A 227 16.36 16.66 -13.71
CA SER A 227 16.54 17.12 -15.10
C SER A 227 15.89 16.17 -16.10
N GLN A 228 16.04 14.86 -15.93
CA GLN A 228 15.38 13.87 -16.80
C GLN A 228 13.88 13.81 -16.58
N LEU A 229 13.42 13.96 -15.33
CA LEU A 229 11.98 14.07 -15.04
C LEU A 229 11.37 15.30 -15.72
N TYR A 230 12.08 16.42 -15.70
CA TYR A 230 11.70 17.62 -16.42
C TYR A 230 11.58 17.34 -17.92
N ASP A 231 12.57 16.70 -18.53
CA ASP A 231 12.54 16.42 -19.97
C ASP A 231 11.32 15.57 -20.35
N ALA A 232 10.99 14.57 -19.53
CA ALA A 232 9.81 13.71 -19.71
C ALA A 232 8.47 14.48 -19.59
N LEU A 233 8.42 15.51 -18.73
CA LEU A 233 7.22 16.32 -18.50
C LEU A 233 7.15 17.58 -19.38
N SER A 234 8.26 18.03 -19.95
CA SER A 234 8.36 19.28 -20.70
C SER A 234 7.36 19.38 -21.87
N PRO A 235 7.07 18.32 -22.65
CA PRO A 235 6.08 18.42 -23.72
C PRO A 235 4.67 18.74 -23.22
N ILE A 236 4.30 18.20 -22.05
CA ILE A 236 2.99 18.43 -21.42
C ILE A 236 2.91 19.86 -20.89
N ILE A 237 4.00 20.35 -20.28
CA ILE A 237 4.10 21.73 -19.78
C ILE A 237 3.96 22.72 -20.95
N GLU A 238 4.66 22.49 -22.06
CA GLU A 238 4.60 23.34 -23.25
C GLU A 238 3.20 23.38 -23.87
N GLU A 239 2.51 22.23 -23.92
CA GLU A 239 1.14 22.15 -24.44
C GLU A 239 0.18 23.01 -23.62
N GLN A 240 0.28 22.97 -22.28
CA GLN A 240 -0.55 23.79 -21.39
C GLN A 240 -0.27 25.29 -21.55
N ILE A 241 0.98 25.69 -21.79
CA ILE A 241 1.35 27.08 -22.05
C ILE A 241 0.77 27.54 -23.40
N LYS A 242 0.91 26.72 -24.45
CA LYS A 242 0.33 27.00 -25.79
C LYS A 242 -1.20 27.07 -25.74
N GLY A 243 -1.83 26.30 -24.86
CA GLY A 243 -3.27 26.33 -24.57
C GLY A 243 -3.76 27.58 -23.83
N GLY A 244 -2.88 28.55 -23.53
CA GLY A 244 -3.26 29.84 -22.92
C GLY A 244 -3.38 29.82 -21.40
N SER A 245 -2.84 28.81 -20.71
CA SER A 245 -2.86 28.77 -19.25
C SER A 245 -2.10 29.95 -18.64
N THR A 246 -2.72 30.62 -17.66
CA THR A 246 -2.14 31.78 -16.96
C THR A 246 -1.44 31.40 -15.65
N ASP A 247 -1.27 30.11 -15.37
CA ASP A 247 -0.64 29.62 -14.13
C ASP A 247 0.82 30.12 -14.04
N PHE A 248 1.13 30.82 -12.95
CA PHE A 248 2.47 31.35 -12.71
C PHE A 248 3.52 30.23 -12.57
N SER A 249 3.12 29.07 -12.03
CA SER A 249 4.01 27.91 -11.87
C SER A 249 4.48 27.39 -13.23
N LEU A 250 3.64 27.43 -14.26
CA LEU A 250 4.02 27.04 -15.63
C LEU A 250 5.12 27.93 -16.22
N LYS A 251 5.15 29.22 -15.87
CA LYS A 251 6.22 30.12 -16.33
C LYS A 251 7.57 29.74 -15.74
N ILE A 252 7.61 29.36 -14.46
CA ILE A 252 8.85 28.88 -13.82
C ILE A 252 9.26 27.53 -14.43
N LEU A 253 8.30 26.65 -14.65
CA LEU A 253 8.50 25.33 -15.24
C LEU A 253 8.80 25.35 -16.75
N SER A 254 8.74 26.52 -17.42
CA SER A 254 9.15 26.63 -18.83
C SER A 254 10.67 26.69 -19.02
N ASN A 255 11.42 26.90 -17.94
CA ASN A 255 12.88 26.95 -17.95
C ASN A 255 13.44 25.80 -17.11
N LYS A 256 14.17 24.89 -17.77
CA LYS A 256 14.77 23.71 -17.13
C LYS A 256 15.63 24.04 -15.92
N GLN A 257 16.47 25.07 -16.00
CA GLN A 257 17.36 25.43 -14.89
C GLN A 257 16.58 25.97 -13.68
N LEU A 258 15.57 26.80 -13.92
CA LEU A 258 14.69 27.30 -12.87
C LEU A 258 13.84 26.16 -12.27
N ALA A 259 13.31 25.26 -13.10
CA ALA A 259 12.53 24.10 -12.66
C ALA A 259 13.37 23.16 -11.77
N VAL A 260 14.58 22.80 -12.20
CA VAL A 260 15.50 21.97 -11.41
C VAL A 260 15.87 22.68 -10.10
N GLY A 261 16.18 23.98 -10.16
CA GLY A 261 16.50 24.79 -8.97
C GLY A 261 15.34 24.91 -7.97
N LEU A 262 14.09 24.93 -8.45
CA LEU A 262 12.89 24.97 -7.62
C LEU A 262 12.60 23.62 -6.96
N VAL A 263 12.77 22.52 -7.70
CA VAL A 263 12.39 21.16 -7.28
C VAL A 263 13.46 20.51 -6.40
N TYR A 264 14.75 20.81 -6.62
CA TYR A 264 15.84 20.19 -5.88
C TYR A 264 15.77 20.38 -4.36
N PRO A 265 15.58 21.61 -3.80
CA PRO A 265 15.55 21.79 -2.34
C PRO A 265 14.40 21.03 -1.65
N PRO A 266 13.14 21.03 -2.15
CA PRO A 266 12.09 20.19 -1.61
C PRO A 266 12.39 18.68 -1.65
N VAL A 267 13.01 18.18 -2.73
CA VAL A 267 13.44 16.78 -2.82
C VAL A 267 14.51 16.47 -1.77
N GLN A 268 15.49 17.35 -1.61
CA GLN A 268 16.54 17.20 -0.61
C GLN A 268 15.98 17.22 0.82
N ASP A 269 15.06 18.14 1.13
CA ASP A 269 14.37 18.20 2.43
C ASP A 269 13.54 16.94 2.70
N PHE A 270 12.83 16.43 1.69
CA PHE A 270 12.10 15.17 1.78
C PHE A 270 13.03 13.99 2.10
N LEU A 271 14.16 13.87 1.40
CA LEU A 271 15.15 12.82 1.66
C LEU A 271 15.76 12.94 3.06
N LYS A 272 16.08 14.16 3.52
CA LYS A 272 16.57 14.42 4.89
C LYS A 272 15.56 13.99 5.95
N LYS A 273 14.28 14.35 5.77
CA LYS A 273 13.18 13.94 6.66
C LYS A 273 12.97 12.44 6.65
N THR A 274 13.13 11.80 5.49
CA THR A 274 13.05 10.34 5.35
C THR A 274 14.19 9.65 6.10
N ALA A 275 15.43 10.12 5.96
CA ALA A 275 16.59 9.60 6.70
C ALA A 275 16.39 9.72 8.23
N ALA A 276 15.98 10.90 8.71
CA ALA A 276 15.69 11.10 10.13
C ALA A 276 14.54 10.22 10.65
N SER A 277 13.57 9.91 9.79
CA SER A 277 12.46 9.03 10.16
C SER A 277 12.86 7.56 10.16
N LEU A 278 13.75 7.15 9.24
CA LEU A 278 14.35 5.82 9.25
C LEU A 278 15.14 5.59 10.55
N ASP A 279 15.90 6.58 11.01
CA ASP A 279 16.62 6.49 12.29
C ASP A 279 15.67 6.24 13.47
N LYS A 280 14.55 6.97 13.54
CA LYS A 280 13.53 6.77 14.58
C LYS A 280 12.88 5.39 14.50
N LEU A 281 12.56 4.92 13.28
CA LEU A 281 11.98 3.58 13.08
C LEU A 281 12.94 2.47 13.51
N ILE A 282 14.22 2.58 13.15
CA ILE A 282 15.26 1.61 13.57
C ILE A 282 15.44 1.65 15.10
N ALA A 283 15.35 2.83 15.71
CA ALA A 283 15.44 2.99 17.16
C ALA A 283 14.20 2.52 17.94
N GLY A 284 13.11 2.14 17.26
CA GLY A 284 11.86 1.75 17.90
C GLY A 284 11.06 2.92 18.49
N ASP A 285 11.40 4.18 18.17
CA ASP A 285 10.61 5.37 18.53
C ASP A 285 9.43 5.52 17.56
N ALA A 286 8.49 4.57 17.65
CA ALA A 286 7.25 4.59 16.89
C ALA A 286 6.17 5.34 17.69
N SER A 287 6.37 6.64 17.89
CA SER A 287 5.28 7.53 18.30
C SER A 287 4.23 7.65 17.17
N GLY A 288 3.40 6.61 17.05
CA GLY A 288 2.13 6.59 16.33
C GLY A 288 2.18 5.97 14.93
N GLU A 289 1.88 4.67 14.85
CA GLU A 289 0.74 4.04 14.14
C GLU A 289 1.07 2.55 13.94
N PRO A 290 0.11 1.63 14.14
CA PRO A 290 0.33 0.20 13.89
C PRO A 290 0.61 -0.04 12.40
N GLY A 291 1.87 -0.36 12.09
CA GLY A 291 2.29 -0.80 10.75
C GLY A 291 2.04 -2.30 10.55
N ILE A 292 1.95 -2.72 9.29
CA ILE A 292 1.71 -4.13 8.88
C ILE A 292 2.91 -5.03 9.22
N LEU A 293 4.11 -4.45 9.37
CA LEU A 293 5.33 -5.14 9.74
C LEU A 293 5.90 -4.54 11.04
N PRO A 294 6.50 -5.35 11.92
CA PRO A 294 7.29 -4.87 13.04
C PRO A 294 8.63 -4.36 12.49
N ILE A 295 8.61 -3.19 11.87
CA ILE A 295 9.74 -2.62 11.13
C ILE A 295 11.00 -2.53 12.00
N GLN A 296 10.86 -2.27 13.30
CA GLN A 296 12.00 -2.26 14.24
C GLN A 296 12.67 -3.64 14.39
N ASP A 297 11.89 -4.72 14.36
CA ASP A 297 12.41 -6.08 14.54
C ASP A 297 13.20 -6.53 13.31
N LEU A 298 12.89 -5.98 12.13
CA LEU A 298 13.66 -6.24 10.91
C LEU A 298 15.14 -5.84 11.04
N PHE A 299 15.44 -4.81 11.83
CA PHE A 299 16.75 -4.18 11.90
C PHE A 299 17.61 -4.62 13.09
N ASN A 300 17.19 -5.67 13.80
CA ASN A 300 17.93 -6.23 14.92
C ASN A 300 18.93 -7.32 14.46
N SER A 301 19.85 -7.71 15.36
CA SER A 301 20.91 -8.69 15.06
C SER A 301 20.43 -10.13 14.91
N LYS A 302 19.19 -10.43 15.33
CA LYS A 302 18.58 -11.76 15.21
C LYS A 302 17.84 -11.95 13.89
N SER A 303 17.49 -10.84 13.23
CA SER A 303 16.91 -10.85 11.90
C SER A 303 17.98 -11.14 10.85
N ALA A 304 17.61 -11.92 9.84
CA ALA A 304 18.50 -12.33 8.77
C ALA A 304 17.80 -12.25 7.42
N LEU A 305 18.52 -11.75 6.41
CA LEU A 305 18.12 -11.74 5.01
C LEU A 305 19.14 -12.56 4.22
N GLN A 306 18.66 -13.55 3.48
CA GLN A 306 19.45 -14.29 2.52
C GLN A 306 18.89 -14.06 1.12
N ALA A 307 19.75 -13.83 0.14
CA ALA A 307 19.36 -13.70 -1.25
C ALA A 307 20.32 -14.49 -2.15
N ASP A 308 19.76 -15.25 -3.08
CA ASP A 308 20.50 -15.84 -4.20
C ASP A 308 20.01 -15.23 -5.51
N ILE A 309 20.93 -14.75 -6.34
CA ILE A 309 20.65 -14.20 -7.67
C ILE A 309 21.46 -15.01 -8.67
N TYR A 310 20.81 -15.57 -9.69
CA TYR A 310 21.44 -16.39 -10.71
C TYR A 310 21.43 -15.64 -12.03
N THR A 311 22.62 -15.33 -12.53
CA THR A 311 22.81 -14.56 -13.76
C THR A 311 23.41 -15.43 -14.85
N ASP A 312 22.97 -15.25 -16.11
CA ASP A 312 23.59 -15.92 -17.26
C ASP A 312 24.76 -15.10 -17.85
N ALA A 313 25.36 -15.61 -18.93
CA ALA A 313 26.50 -14.97 -19.59
C ALA A 313 26.18 -13.56 -20.15
N ASP A 314 24.90 -13.30 -20.46
CA ASP A 314 24.42 -11.99 -20.93
C ASP A 314 24.04 -11.06 -19.76
N LYS A 315 24.39 -11.46 -18.52
CA LYS A 315 24.05 -10.77 -17.27
C LYS A 315 22.54 -10.61 -17.10
N GLN A 316 21.72 -11.53 -17.62
CA GLN A 316 20.29 -11.54 -17.35
C GLN A 316 20.04 -12.32 -16.06
N VAL A 317 19.16 -11.80 -15.19
CA VAL A 317 18.71 -12.55 -14.02
C VAL A 317 17.73 -13.62 -14.47
N ARG A 318 18.08 -14.89 -14.25
CA ARG A 318 17.31 -16.05 -14.71
C ARG A 318 16.55 -16.73 -13.58
N LYS A 319 17.06 -16.62 -12.36
CA LYS A 319 16.46 -17.17 -11.15
C LYS A 319 16.88 -16.32 -9.96
N GLN A 320 16.00 -16.20 -8.97
CA GLN A 320 16.31 -15.53 -7.72
C GLN A 320 15.54 -16.17 -6.57
N SER A 321 16.14 -16.15 -5.39
CA SER A 321 15.45 -16.50 -4.15
C SER A 321 15.79 -15.53 -3.04
N LEU A 322 14.81 -15.19 -2.22
CA LEU A 322 14.92 -14.34 -1.04
C LEU A 322 14.36 -15.12 0.15
N ALA A 323 15.05 -15.08 1.29
CA ALA A 323 14.55 -15.59 2.55
C ALA A 323 14.84 -14.55 3.64
N LEU A 324 13.77 -13.98 4.18
CA LEU A 324 13.80 -13.05 5.29
C LEU A 324 13.26 -13.76 6.54
N ASN A 325 14.02 -13.69 7.63
CA ASN A 325 13.67 -14.26 8.92
C ASN A 325 13.71 -13.15 9.99
N VAL A 326 12.58 -12.86 10.62
CA VAL A 326 12.42 -11.74 11.58
C VAL A 326 11.87 -12.27 12.90
N PRO A 327 12.73 -12.55 13.88
CA PRO A 327 12.30 -12.84 15.25
C PRO A 327 11.63 -11.61 15.88
N LEU A 328 10.40 -11.78 16.37
CA LEU A 328 9.61 -10.68 16.89
C LEU A 328 9.92 -10.42 18.36
N THR A 329 10.03 -9.15 18.74
CA THR A 329 10.24 -8.76 20.14
C THR A 329 8.93 -8.64 20.91
N ASN A 330 7.84 -8.28 20.21
CA ASN A 330 6.50 -8.24 20.79
C ASN A 330 5.81 -9.61 20.72
N THR A 331 5.81 -10.32 21.83
CA THR A 331 5.21 -11.65 21.96
C THR A 331 3.69 -11.64 22.13
N SER A 332 3.05 -10.48 22.39
CA SER A 332 1.58 -10.39 22.57
C SER A 332 0.79 -10.76 21.30
N SER A 333 1.45 -10.76 20.14
CA SER A 333 0.88 -11.20 18.87
C SER A 333 0.69 -12.72 18.77
N GLY A 334 1.25 -13.51 19.69
CA GLY A 334 1.32 -14.96 19.58
C GLY A 334 2.26 -15.48 18.50
N VAL A 335 3.02 -14.60 17.85
CA VAL A 335 4.00 -14.93 16.81
C VAL A 335 5.41 -14.74 17.38
N ALA A 336 6.23 -15.78 17.33
CA ALA A 336 7.64 -15.70 17.71
C ALA A 336 8.52 -15.19 16.57
N THR A 337 8.19 -15.54 15.33
CA THR A 337 9.02 -15.22 14.16
C THR A 337 8.17 -15.07 12.92
N LEU A 338 8.45 -14.02 12.15
CA LEU A 338 7.91 -13.82 10.81
C LEU A 338 8.95 -14.27 9.78
N LYS A 339 8.56 -15.16 8.87
CA LYS A 339 9.38 -15.53 7.72
C LYS A 339 8.70 -15.12 6.43
N LEU A 340 9.48 -14.58 5.51
CA LEU A 340 9.06 -14.27 4.15
C LEU A 340 10.04 -14.95 3.19
N SER A 341 9.52 -15.73 2.24
CA SER A 341 10.33 -16.35 1.20
C SER A 341 9.77 -16.01 -0.17
N TYR A 342 10.66 -15.70 -1.10
CA TYR A 342 10.30 -15.46 -2.49
C TYR A 342 11.23 -16.24 -3.39
N VAL A 343 10.70 -16.89 -4.43
CA VAL A 343 11.49 -17.55 -5.47
C VAL A 343 10.88 -17.20 -6.82
N SER A 344 11.70 -16.94 -7.82
CA SER A 344 11.23 -16.79 -9.20
C SER A 344 12.23 -17.31 -10.23
N GLU A 345 11.72 -17.65 -11.40
CA GLU A 345 12.46 -18.02 -12.60
C GLU A 345 11.94 -17.21 -13.78
N THR A 346 12.85 -16.75 -14.65
CA THR A 346 12.54 -15.92 -15.82
C THR A 346 13.21 -16.48 -17.08
N TRP A 347 12.44 -16.56 -18.17
CA TRP A 347 12.90 -17.02 -19.48
C TRP A 347 12.24 -16.21 -20.59
N ASN A 348 12.61 -16.50 -21.85
CA ASN A 348 12.15 -15.77 -23.03
C ASN A 348 12.29 -14.23 -22.92
N ILE A 349 13.36 -13.80 -22.24
CA ILE A 349 13.68 -12.39 -22.01
C ILE A 349 13.88 -11.67 -23.34
N ASN A 350 13.20 -10.54 -23.51
CA ASN A 350 13.20 -9.69 -24.71
C ASN A 350 12.79 -10.42 -26.00
N LYS A 351 12.06 -11.55 -25.88
CA LYS A 351 11.42 -12.24 -27.02
C LYS A 351 9.93 -11.86 -27.12
N PRO A 352 9.27 -12.04 -28.28
CA PRO A 352 7.83 -11.82 -28.38
C PRO A 352 7.05 -12.67 -27.38
N VAL A 353 6.25 -12.00 -26.54
CA VAL A 353 5.36 -12.59 -25.54
C VAL A 353 4.03 -11.85 -25.64
N THR A 354 2.91 -12.57 -25.53
CA THR A 354 1.58 -11.95 -25.52
C THR A 354 0.93 -12.18 -24.16
N ALA A 355 0.67 -11.07 -23.45
CA ALA A 355 -0.03 -11.11 -22.16
C ALA A 355 -1.52 -11.40 -22.38
N ASN A 356 -2.11 -12.18 -21.47
CA ASN A 356 -3.55 -12.44 -21.48
C ASN A 356 -4.31 -11.23 -20.92
N THR A 357 -5.49 -10.93 -21.46
CA THR A 357 -6.37 -9.87 -20.93
C THR A 357 -7.49 -10.45 -20.07
N ILE A 358 -8.12 -9.61 -19.25
CA ILE A 358 -9.31 -9.96 -18.47
C ILE A 358 -10.46 -9.08 -18.95
N ASN A 359 -11.53 -9.71 -19.45
CA ASN A 359 -12.66 -8.99 -20.01
C ASN A 359 -13.46 -8.25 -18.92
N ILE A 360 -13.51 -6.92 -19.03
CA ILE A 360 -14.27 -6.03 -18.13
C ILE A 360 -15.51 -5.40 -18.78
N SER A 361 -15.88 -5.79 -20.01
CA SER A 361 -17.03 -5.22 -20.73
C SER A 361 -18.38 -5.45 -20.03
N GLY A 362 -18.51 -6.51 -19.22
CA GLY A 362 -19.66 -6.76 -18.35
C GLY A 362 -19.69 -5.90 -17.07
N GLY A 363 -18.76 -4.96 -16.94
CA GLY A 363 -18.53 -4.14 -15.76
C GLY A 363 -17.49 -4.73 -14.82
N ALA A 364 -16.86 -3.85 -14.03
CA ALA A 364 -15.86 -4.21 -13.03
C ALA A 364 -16.14 -3.47 -11.71
N LEU A 365 -15.63 -4.02 -10.60
CA LEU A 365 -15.59 -3.31 -9.33
C LEU A 365 -14.30 -2.48 -9.28
N ASN A 366 -14.42 -1.15 -9.26
CA ASN A 366 -13.27 -0.28 -9.02
C ASN A 366 -13.04 -0.14 -7.51
N VAL A 367 -11.83 -0.45 -7.06
CA VAL A 367 -11.46 -0.46 -5.65
C VAL A 367 -10.32 0.53 -5.43
N GLY A 368 -10.58 1.57 -4.63
CA GLY A 368 -9.59 2.56 -4.25
C GLY A 368 -8.82 2.17 -2.98
N MET A 369 -7.89 3.02 -2.54
CA MET A 369 -7.12 2.81 -1.29
C MET A 369 -7.88 3.23 0.00
N GLU A 370 -9.11 3.70 -0.13
CA GLU A 370 -9.96 4.11 0.99
C GLU A 370 -10.33 2.91 1.88
N ALA A 371 -10.51 3.14 3.18
CA ALA A 371 -10.87 2.07 4.11
C ALA A 371 -12.26 1.46 3.81
N SER A 372 -13.13 2.18 3.09
CA SER A 372 -14.46 1.72 2.68
C SER A 372 -14.43 0.71 1.53
N SER A 373 -13.35 0.69 0.74
CA SER A 373 -13.16 -0.18 -0.41
C SER A 373 -13.24 -1.68 -0.07
N ILE A 374 -12.91 -2.06 1.16
CA ILE A 374 -13.01 -3.45 1.60
C ILE A 374 -14.45 -3.96 1.65
N TYR A 375 -15.41 -3.06 1.92
CA TYR A 375 -16.82 -3.45 2.00
C TYR A 375 -17.40 -3.67 0.60
N SER A 376 -17.08 -2.80 -0.36
CA SER A 376 -17.50 -2.99 -1.75
C SER A 376 -16.90 -4.28 -2.33
N LEU A 377 -15.64 -4.60 -2.00
CA LEU A 377 -15.03 -5.88 -2.33
C LEU A 377 -15.84 -7.06 -1.77
N LEU A 378 -16.16 -7.06 -0.47
CA LEU A 378 -16.94 -8.13 0.15
C LEU A 378 -18.33 -8.32 -0.50
N THR A 379 -19.00 -7.24 -0.91
CA THR A 379 -20.30 -7.33 -1.61
C THR A 379 -20.19 -7.94 -3.01
N ASN A 380 -19.02 -7.80 -3.64
CA ASN A 380 -18.72 -8.38 -4.95
C ASN A 380 -18.35 -9.87 -4.87
N LEU A 381 -18.16 -10.43 -3.68
CA LEU A 381 -17.82 -11.85 -3.50
C LEU A 381 -19.07 -12.68 -3.17
N ASP A 382 -19.08 -13.93 -3.62
CA ASP A 382 -19.97 -14.97 -3.12
C ASP A 382 -19.60 -15.27 -1.66
N LYS A 383 -20.61 -15.23 -0.77
CA LYS A 383 -20.46 -15.52 0.66
C LYS A 383 -19.93 -16.93 0.94
N GLN A 384 -20.12 -17.86 0.00
CA GLN A 384 -19.61 -19.23 0.14
C GLN A 384 -18.17 -19.40 -0.36
N SER A 385 -17.65 -18.43 -1.13
CA SER A 385 -16.30 -18.49 -1.67
C SER A 385 -15.25 -18.50 -0.57
N LEU A 386 -14.15 -19.20 -0.82
CA LEU A 386 -13.04 -19.25 0.11
C LEU A 386 -12.40 -17.87 0.32
N PHE A 387 -12.38 -17.02 -0.72
CA PHE A 387 -11.88 -15.65 -0.59
C PHE A 387 -12.75 -14.76 0.30
N TYR A 388 -14.08 -14.87 0.22
CA TYR A 388 -14.97 -14.18 1.16
C TYR A 388 -14.73 -14.63 2.60
N LYS A 389 -14.65 -15.94 2.83
CA LYS A 389 -14.42 -16.52 4.17
C LYS A 389 -13.06 -16.09 4.73
N LEU A 390 -12.00 -16.12 3.91
CA LEU A 390 -10.69 -15.61 4.29
C LEU A 390 -10.77 -14.16 4.78
N LEU A 391 -11.39 -13.26 4.01
CA LEU A 391 -11.47 -11.84 4.37
C LEU A 391 -12.40 -11.59 5.57
N LYS A 392 -13.64 -12.10 5.52
CA LYS A 392 -14.68 -11.79 6.52
C LYS A 392 -14.58 -12.65 7.78
N GLU A 393 -14.27 -13.94 7.65
CA GLU A 393 -14.31 -14.88 8.78
C GLU A 393 -12.94 -15.06 9.43
N ASP A 394 -11.86 -15.13 8.65
CA ASP A 394 -10.52 -15.41 9.17
C ASP A 394 -9.76 -14.13 9.52
N LEU A 395 -9.70 -13.19 8.59
CA LEU A 395 -9.03 -11.89 8.78
C LEU A 395 -9.91 -10.84 9.48
N LYS A 396 -11.22 -11.08 9.57
CA LYS A 396 -12.20 -10.18 10.19
C LYS A 396 -12.05 -8.72 9.71
N VAL A 397 -11.84 -8.50 8.41
CA VAL A 397 -11.52 -7.17 7.85
C VAL A 397 -12.59 -6.08 8.11
N THR A 398 -13.80 -6.51 8.48
CA THR A 398 -14.93 -5.65 8.84
C THR A 398 -15.01 -5.30 10.33
N LYS A 399 -14.25 -5.97 11.19
CA LYS A 399 -14.25 -5.71 12.63
C LYS A 399 -13.70 -4.31 12.86
N LYS A 400 -14.43 -3.48 13.59
CA LYS A 400 -14.06 -2.08 13.87
C LYS A 400 -14.23 -1.78 15.34
N GLU A 401 -13.26 -1.05 15.87
CA GLU A 401 -13.38 -0.36 17.15
C GLU A 401 -13.09 1.13 16.93
N ILE A 402 -14.06 1.98 17.24
CA ILE A 402 -13.93 3.44 17.14
C ILE A 402 -14.01 4.00 18.55
N ASN A 403 -12.92 4.62 19.00
CA ASN A 403 -12.86 5.32 20.27
C ASN A 403 -12.93 6.83 20.02
N LEU A 404 -13.94 7.48 20.61
CA LEU A 404 -14.20 8.91 20.49
C LEU A 404 -14.10 9.54 21.88
N LYS A 405 -13.12 10.43 22.06
CA LYS A 405 -13.04 11.22 23.29
C LYS A 405 -13.93 12.45 23.18
N LEU A 406 -14.77 12.69 24.18
CA LEU A 406 -15.55 13.92 24.28
C LEU A 406 -14.64 15.03 24.82
N ASN A 407 -14.59 16.16 24.13
CA ASN A 407 -13.90 17.35 24.63
C ASN A 407 -14.92 18.24 25.35
N GLU A 408 -14.72 18.43 26.66
CA GLU A 408 -15.44 19.45 27.41
C GLU A 408 -14.70 20.78 27.28
N GLY A 409 -15.28 21.73 26.54
CA GLY A 409 -14.79 23.10 26.43
C GLY A 409 -14.12 23.44 25.10
N ALA A 410 -14.68 24.42 24.40
CA ALA A 410 -14.09 25.02 23.22
C ALA A 410 -12.81 25.79 23.58
N SER A 411 -11.68 25.50 22.93
CA SER A 411 -10.60 26.44 22.59
C SER A 411 -9.50 25.75 21.76
N GLY A 412 -9.40 26.11 20.48
CA GLY A 412 -8.08 26.27 19.84
C GLY A 412 -7.36 25.04 19.29
N ALA A 413 -8.04 24.14 18.57
CA ALA A 413 -7.36 23.36 17.54
C ALA A 413 -8.12 23.53 16.22
N GLU A 414 -7.49 24.21 15.27
CA GLU A 414 -7.88 24.23 13.86
C GLU A 414 -7.84 22.79 13.31
N SER A 415 -8.88 22.03 13.59
CA SER A 415 -9.12 20.73 12.97
C SER A 415 -10.42 20.85 12.21
N ASP A 416 -10.35 20.80 10.89
CA ASP A 416 -11.51 20.74 9.98
C ASP A 416 -12.39 19.49 10.20
N THR A 417 -12.12 18.68 11.22
CA THR A 417 -12.87 17.48 11.55
C THR A 417 -13.91 17.79 12.63
N PRO A 418 -15.21 17.67 12.33
CA PRO A 418 -16.26 17.93 13.31
C PRO A 418 -16.14 16.97 14.50
N GLN A 419 -16.17 17.51 15.73
CA GLN A 419 -15.96 16.74 16.97
C GLN A 419 -17.29 16.34 17.62
N PRO A 420 -17.34 15.17 18.28
CA PRO A 420 -18.52 14.76 19.05
C PRO A 420 -18.77 15.72 20.23
N PHE A 421 -20.02 15.93 20.58
CA PHE A 421 -20.42 16.79 21.72
C PHE A 421 -21.66 16.24 22.43
N ILE A 422 -21.96 16.75 23.62
CA ILE A 422 -23.22 16.47 24.32
C ILE A 422 -24.16 17.66 24.11
N ASN A 423 -25.36 17.42 23.60
CA ASN A 423 -26.35 18.47 23.36
C ASN A 423 -27.20 18.79 24.59
N SER A 424 -28.14 19.74 24.46
CA SER A 424 -29.06 20.14 25.53
C SER A 424 -29.98 19.01 26.03
N ASP A 425 -30.21 17.98 25.22
CA ASP A 425 -30.99 16.79 25.59
C ASP A 425 -30.14 15.73 26.33
N ASN A 426 -28.90 16.08 26.70
CA ASN A 426 -27.92 15.19 27.32
C ASN A 426 -27.60 13.96 26.46
N LYS A 427 -27.59 14.12 25.13
CA LYS A 427 -27.25 13.08 24.16
C LYS A 427 -25.91 13.36 23.51
N THR A 428 -25.10 12.32 23.38
CA THR A 428 -23.85 12.39 22.62
C THR A 428 -24.16 12.41 21.13
N MET A 429 -23.88 13.54 20.52
CA MET A 429 -24.04 13.83 19.11
C MET A 429 -22.73 13.58 18.38
N VAL A 430 -22.80 12.89 17.24
CA VAL A 430 -21.63 12.57 16.40
C VAL A 430 -21.86 12.97 14.95
N PRO A 431 -20.79 13.32 14.20
CA PRO A 431 -20.93 13.64 12.79
C PRO A 431 -21.33 12.39 12.01
N VAL A 432 -22.48 12.45 11.34
CA VAL A 432 -23.10 11.29 10.66
C VAL A 432 -22.14 10.65 9.66
N ARG A 433 -21.54 11.46 8.78
CA ARG A 433 -20.63 10.99 7.74
C ARG A 433 -19.42 10.27 8.33
N PHE A 434 -18.76 10.91 9.30
CA PHE A 434 -17.54 10.38 9.92
C PHE A 434 -17.75 9.02 10.57
N ILE A 435 -18.85 8.84 11.33
CA ILE A 435 -19.13 7.56 11.99
C ILE A 435 -19.58 6.50 10.99
N SER A 436 -20.50 6.86 10.10
CA SER A 436 -21.07 5.91 9.14
C SER A 436 -20.02 5.37 8.17
N GLU A 437 -19.16 6.23 7.62
CA GLU A 437 -18.09 5.81 6.69
C GLU A 437 -17.04 4.93 7.39
N LYS A 438 -16.67 5.26 8.63
CA LYS A 438 -15.75 4.41 9.42
C LYS A 438 -16.33 3.03 9.70
N LEU A 439 -17.65 2.94 9.88
CA LEU A 439 -18.35 1.68 10.07
C LEU A 439 -18.65 0.96 8.75
N GLY A 440 -18.37 1.57 7.59
CA GLY A 440 -18.52 0.92 6.29
C GLY A 440 -19.82 1.21 5.54
N ALA A 441 -20.44 2.34 5.83
CA ALA A 441 -21.58 2.84 5.08
C ALA A 441 -21.19 3.97 4.12
N GLU A 442 -21.91 4.08 3.01
CA GLU A 442 -21.88 5.25 2.12
C GLU A 442 -22.83 6.32 2.63
N VAL A 443 -22.46 7.59 2.51
CA VAL A 443 -23.28 8.72 2.97
C VAL A 443 -23.51 9.74 1.86
N GLY A 444 -24.75 9.84 1.41
CA GLY A 444 -25.23 10.85 0.47
C GLY A 444 -25.94 12.01 1.18
N TRP A 445 -25.88 13.20 0.58
CA TRP A 445 -26.62 14.38 1.00
C TRP A 445 -27.51 14.87 -0.16
N ASN A 446 -28.77 15.15 0.14
CA ASN A 446 -29.69 15.85 -0.75
C ASN A 446 -30.00 17.22 -0.13
N GLY A 447 -29.52 18.29 -0.77
CA GLY A 447 -29.69 19.66 -0.29
C GLY A 447 -31.13 20.15 -0.34
N ASP A 448 -31.87 19.80 -1.41
CA ASP A 448 -33.25 20.24 -1.61
C ASP A 448 -34.19 19.63 -0.58
N LEU A 449 -33.94 18.38 -0.20
CA LEU A 449 -34.72 17.66 0.81
C LEU A 449 -34.18 17.82 2.24
N GLN A 450 -33.02 18.47 2.39
CA GLN A 450 -32.24 18.52 3.63
C GLN A 450 -32.09 17.14 4.27
N GLN A 451 -31.71 16.16 3.45
CA GLN A 451 -31.75 14.75 3.79
C GLN A 451 -30.38 14.09 3.68
N VAL A 452 -29.99 13.37 4.73
CA VAL A 452 -28.85 12.45 4.70
C VAL A 452 -29.36 11.05 4.38
N THR A 453 -28.74 10.38 3.41
CA THR A 453 -28.98 8.98 3.10
C THR A 453 -27.74 8.17 3.43
N ILE A 454 -27.89 7.13 4.23
CA ILE A 454 -26.80 6.27 4.69
C ILE A 454 -27.11 4.86 4.22
N LYS A 455 -26.17 4.24 3.52
CA LYS A 455 -26.31 2.88 2.99
C LYS A 455 -25.21 2.00 3.55
N ASP A 456 -25.57 1.06 4.42
CA ASP A 456 -24.62 0.11 4.98
C ASP A 456 -24.21 -0.93 3.93
N LEU A 457 -22.93 -0.96 3.57
CA LEU A 457 -22.43 -1.87 2.54
C LEU A 457 -22.40 -3.33 3.02
N LEU A 458 -22.47 -3.57 4.33
CA LEU A 458 -22.46 -4.93 4.88
C LEU A 458 -23.84 -5.56 5.01
N SER A 459 -24.79 -4.87 5.66
CA SER A 459 -26.16 -5.38 5.83
C SER A 459 -27.08 -5.04 4.66
N GLY A 460 -26.76 -4.01 3.88
CA GLY A 460 -27.67 -3.43 2.89
C GLY A 460 -28.71 -2.46 3.48
N ALA A 461 -28.65 -2.18 4.79
CA ALA A 461 -29.58 -1.27 5.43
C ALA A 461 -29.49 0.14 4.84
N THR A 462 -30.65 0.78 4.66
CA THR A 462 -30.76 2.17 4.21
C THR A 462 -31.40 3.00 5.31
N ILE A 463 -30.69 4.03 5.77
CA ILE A 463 -31.14 4.97 6.79
C ILE A 463 -31.29 6.35 6.13
N ILE A 464 -32.43 6.97 6.35
CA ILE A 464 -32.75 8.31 5.87
C ILE A 464 -32.97 9.20 7.09
N LEU A 465 -32.18 10.27 7.20
CA LEU A 465 -32.31 11.29 8.23
C LEU A 465 -32.70 12.61 7.58
N LYS A 466 -33.69 13.28 8.14
CA LYS A 466 -34.05 14.65 7.76
C LYS A 466 -33.54 15.61 8.82
N LEU A 467 -32.98 16.73 8.36
CA LEU A 467 -32.52 17.78 9.26
C LEU A 467 -33.68 18.30 10.13
N ASP A 468 -33.37 18.57 11.40
CA ASP A 468 -34.27 19.07 12.45
C ASP A 468 -35.48 18.17 12.72
N SER A 469 -35.41 16.89 12.32
CA SER A 469 -36.41 15.88 12.60
C SER A 469 -35.93 14.90 13.66
N LYS A 470 -36.84 14.50 14.55
CA LYS A 470 -36.68 13.33 15.42
C LYS A 470 -37.11 12.02 14.76
N ILE A 471 -37.51 12.05 13.49
CA ILE A 471 -37.96 10.85 12.78
C ILE A 471 -36.93 10.51 11.70
N ALA A 472 -36.44 9.28 11.74
CA ALA A 472 -35.63 8.66 10.72
C ALA A 472 -36.44 7.57 10.00
N SER A 473 -36.07 7.24 8.75
CA SER A 473 -36.57 6.05 8.06
C SER A 473 -35.45 5.02 7.95
N VAL A 474 -35.65 3.81 8.47
CA VAL A 474 -34.73 2.68 8.33
C VAL A 474 -35.41 1.58 7.53
N ASN A 475 -34.88 1.27 6.35
CA ASN A 475 -35.47 0.32 5.40
C ASN A 475 -36.95 0.60 5.11
N GLY A 476 -37.34 1.89 5.09
CA GLY A 476 -38.71 2.35 4.87
C GLY A 476 -39.59 2.41 6.13
N ALA A 477 -39.12 1.93 7.28
CA ALA A 477 -39.84 2.01 8.55
C ALA A 477 -39.46 3.27 9.34
N SER A 478 -40.44 3.95 9.92
CA SER A 478 -40.24 5.14 10.74
C SER A 478 -39.68 4.77 12.12
N ILE A 479 -38.57 5.39 12.52
CA ILE A 479 -37.93 5.22 13.83
C ILE A 479 -37.73 6.59 14.48
N GLU A 480 -38.12 6.71 15.74
CA GLU A 480 -37.91 7.92 16.53
C GLU A 480 -36.47 7.99 17.09
N LEU A 481 -35.87 9.17 16.99
CA LEU A 481 -34.55 9.51 17.49
C LEU A 481 -34.67 10.10 18.91
N GLU A 482 -33.71 9.77 19.76
CA GLU A 482 -33.62 10.35 21.11
C GLU A 482 -33.42 11.89 21.08
N SER A 483 -32.79 12.40 20.03
CA SER A 483 -32.68 13.83 19.72
C SER A 483 -32.64 14.04 18.21
N ALA A 484 -33.08 15.20 17.75
CA ALA A 484 -33.20 15.48 16.32
C ALA A 484 -31.83 15.45 15.64
N ALA A 485 -31.80 15.10 14.35
CA ALA A 485 -30.60 15.29 13.54
C ALA A 485 -30.37 16.78 13.33
N THR A 486 -29.22 17.32 13.72
CA THR A 486 -28.96 18.78 13.71
C THR A 486 -27.76 19.15 12.86
N LEU A 487 -27.73 20.38 12.36
CA LEU A 487 -26.58 20.93 11.64
C LEU A 487 -25.69 21.66 12.63
N HIS A 488 -24.42 21.27 12.69
CA HIS A 488 -23.43 21.92 13.54
C HIS A 488 -22.10 22.03 12.78
N ASN A 489 -21.57 23.25 12.67
CA ASN A 489 -20.34 23.56 11.94
C ASN A 489 -20.27 22.93 10.53
N GLY A 490 -21.37 23.04 9.77
CA GLY A 490 -21.45 22.54 8.40
C GLY A 490 -21.56 21.01 8.26
N SER A 491 -21.74 20.27 9.35
CA SER A 491 -21.94 18.81 9.33
C SER A 491 -23.24 18.43 10.03
N THR A 492 -23.91 17.37 9.55
CA THR A 492 -25.08 16.80 10.23
C THR A 492 -24.64 15.90 11.37
N PHE A 493 -25.25 16.09 12.53
CA PHE A 493 -25.02 15.34 13.75
C PHE A 493 -26.25 14.55 14.15
N VAL A 494 -26.04 13.36 14.72
CA VAL A 494 -27.10 12.44 15.17
C VAL A 494 -26.69 11.79 16.49
N PRO A 495 -27.64 11.32 17.33
CA PRO A 495 -27.29 10.52 18.49
C PRO A 495 -26.44 9.30 18.10
N ILE A 496 -25.28 9.15 18.75
CA ILE A 496 -24.31 8.08 18.42
C ILE A 496 -24.92 6.68 18.50
N ARG A 497 -25.76 6.44 19.51
CA ARG A 497 -26.38 5.15 19.74
C ARG A 497 -27.27 4.76 18.56
N PHE A 498 -28.12 5.69 18.12
CA PHE A 498 -28.98 5.46 16.97
C PHE A 498 -28.17 5.02 15.76
N ILE A 499 -27.19 5.83 15.33
CA ILE A 499 -26.47 5.52 14.09
C ILE A 499 -25.64 4.24 14.21
N ALA A 500 -24.99 4.01 15.34
CA ALA A 500 -24.18 2.81 15.56
C ALA A 500 -25.05 1.53 15.57
N GLU A 501 -26.17 1.53 16.29
CA GLU A 501 -27.06 0.36 16.38
C GLU A 501 -27.72 0.03 15.04
N GLN A 502 -28.18 1.04 14.30
CA GLN A 502 -28.75 0.82 12.96
C GLN A 502 -27.72 0.28 11.95
N LEU A 503 -26.42 0.49 12.22
CA LEU A 503 -25.31 -0.09 11.46
C LEU A 503 -24.77 -1.38 12.08
N GLY A 504 -25.50 -2.00 13.02
CA GLY A 504 -25.13 -3.28 13.63
C GLY A 504 -23.93 -3.22 14.57
N SER A 505 -23.67 -2.05 15.15
CA SER A 505 -22.58 -1.81 16.10
C SER A 505 -23.11 -1.64 17.52
N LYS A 506 -22.26 -1.93 18.51
CA LYS A 506 -22.53 -1.70 19.93
C LYS A 506 -21.82 -0.43 20.39
N VAL A 507 -22.44 0.32 21.29
CA VAL A 507 -21.87 1.54 21.87
C VAL A 507 -21.72 1.37 23.38
N SER A 508 -20.55 1.68 23.91
CA SER A 508 -20.29 1.82 25.34
C SER A 508 -19.68 3.18 25.62
N PHE A 509 -19.97 3.73 26.79
CA PHE A 509 -19.39 4.99 27.25
C PHE A 509 -18.66 4.76 28.58
N ASN A 510 -17.44 5.27 28.68
CA ASN A 510 -16.66 5.30 29.91
C ASN A 510 -16.66 6.73 30.44
N ASP A 511 -17.29 6.92 31.60
CA ASP A 511 -17.49 8.24 32.19
C ASP A 511 -16.18 8.86 32.67
N ASP A 512 -15.31 8.07 33.30
CA ASP A 512 -14.03 8.53 33.86
C ASP A 512 -13.08 9.09 32.79
N THR A 513 -13.01 8.40 31.65
CA THR A 513 -12.15 8.77 30.52
C THR A 513 -12.85 9.66 29.51
N ARG A 514 -14.17 9.84 29.64
CA ARG A 514 -15.05 10.50 28.67
C ARG A 514 -14.89 9.93 27.25
N VAL A 515 -14.74 8.62 27.14
CA VAL A 515 -14.57 7.91 25.84
C VAL A 515 -15.83 7.15 25.49
N VAL A 516 -16.34 7.39 24.28
CA VAL A 516 -17.33 6.53 23.64
C VAL A 516 -16.61 5.51 22.76
N THR A 517 -16.90 4.24 22.96
CA THR A 517 -16.38 3.13 22.18
C THR A 517 -17.50 2.53 21.33
N ILE A 518 -17.31 2.46 20.02
CA ILE A 518 -18.21 1.78 19.08
C ILE A 518 -17.51 0.50 18.63
N LYS A 519 -18.16 -0.65 18.77
CA LYS A 519 -17.65 -1.95 18.31
C LYS A 519 -18.56 -2.55 17.26
N ARG A 520 -18.00 -2.94 16.12
CA ARG A 520 -18.65 -3.69 15.05
C ARG A 520 -17.90 -4.99 14.83
N ASP A 521 -18.62 -6.11 14.81
CA ASP A 521 -18.06 -7.46 14.68
C ASP A 521 -17.87 -7.94 13.22
#